data_AF-A0A9D7D7Q0-F1
#
_entry.id   AF-A0A9D7D7Q0-F1
#
_cell.length_a   1.000
_cell.length_b   1.000
_cell.length_c   1.000
_cell.angle_alpha   90.00
_cell.angle_beta   90.00
_cell.angle_gamma   90.00
#
_symmetry.space_group_name_H-M   'P 1'
#
loop_
_entity.id
_entity.type
_entity.pdbx_description
1 polymer ?
#
loop_
_entity_poly.entity_id
_entity_poly.type
_entity_poly.pdbx_seq_one_letter_code
_entity_poly.pdbx_strand_id
1 'polypeptide(L)' 'MGQSCVELLLPMAKLVKGLATGAVLRIVTDDPAAREDLGAWCSMTGNELAFVDRKVGYATYYVRRGALS' A
#
# COMPACT_ATOMS: atom_id res chain seq x y z
N MET A 1 -17.77 13.49 -8.46
CA MET A 1 -16.94 12.49 -9.19
C MET A 1 -15.62 12.39 -8.44
N GLY A 2 -15.23 11.19 -8.00
CA GLY A 2 -14.04 10.99 -7.16
C GLY A 2 -14.31 10.11 -5.94
N GLN A 3 -14.86 8.91 -6.17
CA GLN A 3 -14.71 7.87 -5.16
C GLN A 3 -13.29 7.32 -5.36
N SER A 4 -12.30 7.98 -4.76
CA SER A 4 -10.99 7.37 -4.59
C SER A 4 -11.19 6.02 -3.92
N CYS A 5 -10.31 5.08 -4.22
CA CYS A 5 -10.29 3.73 -3.68
C CYS A 5 -9.99 3.72 -2.16
N VAL A 6 -10.89 4.32 -1.37
CA VAL A 6 -10.85 4.41 0.09
C VAL A 6 -11.07 3.03 0.72
N GLU A 7 -11.77 2.14 0.01
CA GLU A 7 -12.08 0.78 0.47
C GLU A 7 -10.82 -0.07 0.68
N LEU A 8 -9.76 0.09 -0.14
CA LEU A 8 -8.50 -0.66 0.05
C LEU A 8 -7.57 0.03 1.05
N LEU A 9 -7.45 1.36 0.97
CA LEU A 9 -6.45 2.11 1.74
C LEU A 9 -6.74 2.09 3.25
N LEU A 10 -7.99 2.24 3.67
CA LEU A 10 -8.35 2.24 5.11
C LEU A 10 -8.00 0.94 5.84
N PRO A 11 -8.41 -0.25 5.38
CA PRO A 11 -8.06 -1.51 6.05
C PRO A 11 -6.55 -1.77 5.98
N MET A 12 -5.90 -1.47 4.85
CA MET A 12 -4.44 -1.60 4.73
C MET A 12 -3.72 -0.70 5.74
N ALA A 13 -4.10 0.57 5.86
CA ALA A 13 -3.47 1.52 6.77
C ALA A 13 -3.58 1.07 8.23
N LYS A 14 -4.71 0.46 8.62
CA LYS A 14 -4.88 -0.13 9.97
C LYS A 14 -3.93 -1.32 10.17
N LEU A 15 -3.81 -2.20 9.18
CA LEU A 15 -2.90 -3.34 9.25
C LEU A 15 -1.45 -2.90 9.40
N VAL A 16 -0.97 -1.98 8.53
CA VAL A 16 0.42 -1.49 8.56
C VAL A 16 0.75 -0.82 9.89
N LYS A 17 -0.18 -0.05 10.48
CA LYS A 17 0.03 0.58 11.80
C LYS A 17 0.29 -0.44 12.93
N GLY A 18 -0.28 -1.64 12.84
CA GLY A 18 -0.05 -2.71 13.83
C GLY A 18 1.23 -3.51 13.62
N LEU A 19 1.95 -3.28 12.51
CA LEU A 19 3.18 -4.00 12.22
C LEU A 19 4.38 -3.36 12.91
N ALA A 20 5.36 -4.20 13.27
CA ALA A 20 6.67 -3.73 13.70
C ALA A 20 7.36 -2.94 12.58
N THR A 21 8.17 -1.95 12.95
CA THR A 21 9.04 -1.23 12.01
C THR A 21 9.88 -2.21 11.19
N GLY A 22 9.93 -1.99 9.88
CA GLY A 22 10.64 -2.85 8.93
C GLY A 22 9.85 -4.07 8.44
N ALA A 23 8.72 -4.41 9.06
CA ALA A 23 7.85 -5.47 8.56
C ALA A 23 7.23 -5.10 7.21
N VAL A 24 6.92 -6.11 6.39
CA VAL A 24 6.40 -5.92 5.03
C VAL A 24 4.99 -6.50 4.90
N LEU A 25 4.07 -5.69 4.42
CA LEU A 25 2.72 -6.11 4.04
C LEU A 25 2.68 -6.37 2.53
N ARG A 26 2.19 -7.55 2.14
CA ARG A 26 1.91 -7.91 0.74
C ARG A 26 0.44 -7.63 0.43
N ILE A 27 0.19 -6.88 -0.64
CA ILE A 27 -1.14 -6.46 -1.10
C ILE A 27 -1.31 -7.01 -2.51
N VAL A 28 -2.43 -7.68 -2.79
CA VAL A 28 -2.78 -8.17 -4.13
C VAL A 28 -4.09 -7.52 -4.52
N THR A 29 -4.14 -6.88 -5.68
CA THR A 29 -5.33 -6.18 -6.17
C THR A 29 -5.32 -6.06 -7.68
N ASP A 30 -6.50 -6.13 -8.29
CA ASP A 30 -6.75 -5.83 -9.69
C ASP A 30 -7.02 -4.33 -9.95
N ASP A 31 -7.05 -3.53 -8.88
CA ASP A 31 -7.27 -2.09 -8.96
C ASP A 31 -6.10 -1.39 -9.69
N PRO A 32 -6.37 -0.69 -10.82
CA PRO A 32 -5.33 0.00 -11.59
C PRO A 32 -4.79 1.26 -10.90
N ALA A 33 -5.55 1.90 -10.01
CA ALA A 33 -5.17 3.06 -9.23
C ALA A 33 -4.30 2.71 -8.00
N ALA A 34 -4.28 1.45 -7.57
CA ALA A 34 -3.53 1.00 -6.40
C ALA A 34 -2.05 1.44 -6.40
N ARG A 35 -1.37 1.48 -7.55
CA ARG A 35 0.03 1.94 -7.61
C ARG A 35 0.19 3.39 -7.17
N GLU A 36 -0.69 4.25 -7.67
CA GLU A 36 -0.71 5.69 -7.38
C GLU A 36 -1.09 5.91 -5.91
N ASP A 37 -2.20 5.30 -5.49
CA ASP A 37 -2.74 5.43 -4.14
C ASP A 37 -1.75 4.94 -3.07
N LEU A 38 -1.14 3.76 -3.27
CA LEU A 38 -0.16 3.22 -2.35
C LEU A 38 1.12 4.05 -2.32
N GLY A 39 1.56 4.56 -3.48
CA GLY A 39 2.74 5.42 -3.57
C GLY A 39 2.55 6.74 -2.82
N ALA A 40 1.43 7.41 -3.06
CA ALA A 40 1.07 8.64 -2.36
C ALA A 40 0.94 8.41 -0.85
N TRP A 41 0.22 7.36 -0.45
CA TRP A 41 0.06 7.02 0.96
C TRP A 41 1.38 6.70 1.66
N CYS A 42 2.27 5.93 1.01
CA CYS A 42 3.61 5.63 1.55
C CYS A 42 4.41 6.91 1.78
N SER A 43 4.43 7.82 0.79
CA SER A 43 5.11 9.11 0.90
C SER A 43 4.56 9.97 2.04
N MET A 44 3.23 9.98 2.25
CA MET A 44 2.59 10.76 3.32
C MET A 44 2.83 10.19 4.72
N THR A 45 3.03 8.87 4.83
CA THR A 45 3.10 8.17 6.12
C THR A 45 4.51 7.73 6.51
N GLY A 46 5.51 8.01 5.67
CA GLY A 46 6.89 7.56 5.86
C GLY A 46 7.08 6.06 5.67
N ASN A 47 6.10 5.36 5.09
CA ASN A 47 6.25 3.96 4.69
C ASN A 47 6.90 3.88 3.31
N GLU A 48 7.32 2.68 2.91
CA GLU A 48 8.01 2.48 1.64
C GLU A 48 7.29 1.47 0.76
N LEU A 49 7.05 1.84 -0.49
CA LEU A 49 6.58 0.94 -1.53
C LEU A 49 7.79 0.27 -2.19
N ALA A 50 8.12 -0.95 -1.78
CA ALA A 50 9.37 -1.61 -2.12
C ALA A 50 9.36 -2.29 -3.51
N PHE A 51 8.29 -3.03 -3.85
CA PHE A 51 8.24 -3.80 -5.09
C PHE A 51 6.82 -3.91 -5.65
N VAL A 52 6.74 -4.01 -6.98
CA VAL A 52 5.49 -4.21 -7.73
C VAL A 52 5.67 -5.37 -8.71
N ASP A 53 4.97 -6.47 -8.48
CA ASP A 53 4.84 -7.57 -9.46
C ASP A 53 3.53 -7.39 -10.23
N ARG A 54 3.59 -7.10 -11.53
CA ARG A 54 2.39 -6.98 -12.36
C ARG A 54 2.15 -8.29 -13.09
N LYS A 55 0.97 -8.88 -12.87
CA LYS A 55 0.47 -10.03 -13.62
C LYS A 55 -0.76 -9.62 -14.43
N VAL A 56 -1.13 -10.45 -15.40
CA VAL A 56 -2.37 -10.25 -16.16
C VAL A 56 -3.54 -10.40 -15.19
N GLY A 57 -4.32 -9.33 -15.02
CA GLY A 57 -5.51 -9.28 -14.18
C GLY A 57 -5.30 -8.89 -12.71
N TYR A 58 -4.06 -8.81 -12.20
CA TYR A 58 -3.79 -8.28 -10.85
C TYR A 58 -2.33 -7.85 -10.67
N ALA A 59 -2.10 -6.93 -9.73
CA ALA A 59 -0.78 -6.51 -9.29
C ALA A 59 -0.56 -6.87 -7.82
N THR A 60 0.68 -7.22 -7.49
CA THR A 60 1.13 -7.43 -6.11
C THR A 60 2.05 -6.29 -5.71
N TYR A 61 1.74 -5.64 -4.59
CA TYR A 61 2.52 -4.55 -4.00
C TYR A 61 3.08 -4.97 -2.64
N TYR A 62 4.29 -4.51 -2.34
CA TYR A 62 4.95 -4.76 -1.06
C TYR A 62 5.20 -3.42 -0.36
N VAL A 63 4.55 -3.23 0.78
CA VAL A 63 4.67 -2.02 1.60
C VAL A 63 5.47 -2.35 2.85
N ARG A 64 6.62 -1.71 3.01
CA ARG A 64 7.45 -1.81 4.21
C ARG A 64 7.05 -0.75 5.21
N ARG A 65 6.80 -1.17 6.45
CA ARG A 65 6.53 -0.28 7.58
C ARG A 65 7.76 0.57 7.87
N GLY A 66 7.64 1.87 7.70
CA GLY A 66 8.68 2.82 8.06
C GLY A 66 8.80 3.00 9.58
N ALA A 67 9.98 3.42 10.03
CA ALA A 67 10.13 3.97 11.36
C ALA A 67 9.48 5.36 11.34
N LEU A 68 8.34 5.53 12.03
CA LEU A 68 7.94 6.88 12.42
C LEU A 68 8.96 7.30 13.48
N SER A 69 9.84 8.24 13.14
CA SER A 69 10.66 8.95 14.12
C SER A 69 9.78 9.71 15.12
#